data_AF-A0A395TBZ0-F1
#
_entry.id   AF-A0A395TBZ0-F1
#
_cell.length_a   1.000
_cell.length_b   1.000
_cell.length_c   1.000
_cell.angle_alpha   90.00
_cell.angle_beta   90.00
_cell.angle_gamma   90.00
#
_symmetry.space_group_name_H-M   'P 1'
#
loop_
_entity.id
_entity.type
_entity.pdbx_description
1 polymer ?
#
loop_
_entity_poly.entity_id
_entity_poly.type
_entity_poly.pdbx_seq_one_letter_code
_entity_poly.pdbx_strand_id
1 'polypeptide(L)'
;MQVELNSVWRVHNLDGLEDGLYRVLQLYTKEHIVILFPLLESKALQRPLKLDFDFFNEAIKTGNSELRSYELPYYQLQSEDDISGSYLVKRDEKYRLISELVSDPYFLLNLVEQPRSKAISIHAKAHNTYVQNIYRALNLYWKYGQERNALLPSYKNSGGRGKSRVAGVAKRGSPIQLSSPSIEVPEGVNTTEHDKVLFLKAYPPHEPTGRYC
;
A
#
# COMPACT_ATOMS: atom_id res chain seq x y z
N MET A 1 -29.82 -7.84 -5.93
CA MET A 1 -28.43 -7.59 -6.36
C MET A 1 -27.56 -8.67 -5.75
N GLN A 2 -26.66 -9.30 -6.51
CA GLN A 2 -25.81 -10.38 -5.99
C GLN A 2 -24.52 -9.76 -5.43
N VAL A 3 -24.15 -10.14 -4.21
CA VAL A 3 -22.87 -9.74 -3.61
C VAL A 3 -21.80 -10.65 -4.20
N GLU A 4 -20.76 -10.05 -4.78
CA GLU A 4 -19.68 -10.78 -5.46
C GLU A 4 -18.34 -10.59 -4.75
N LEU A 5 -17.41 -11.53 -4.96
CA LEU A 5 -16.03 -11.39 -4.50
C LEU A 5 -15.40 -10.13 -5.10
N ASN A 6 -14.61 -9.40 -4.30
CA ASN A 6 -13.96 -8.14 -4.64
C ASN A 6 -14.91 -6.98 -4.98
N SER A 7 -16.23 -7.15 -4.94
CA SER A 7 -17.18 -6.04 -5.07
C SER A 7 -16.98 -5.03 -3.93
N VAL A 8 -17.19 -3.75 -4.23
CA VAL A 8 -16.99 -2.64 -3.30
C VAL A 8 -18.31 -1.97 -2.98
N TRP A 9 -18.54 -1.75 -1.69
CA TRP A 9 -19.80 -1.26 -1.16
C TRP A 9 -19.55 -0.05 -0.28
N ARG A 10 -20.34 1.00 -0.48
CA ARG A 10 -20.44 2.11 0.46
C ARG A 10 -21.47 1.74 1.51
N VAL A 11 -21.01 1.58 2.74
CA VAL A 11 -21.83 1.26 3.91
C VAL A 11 -22.05 2.54 4.72
N HIS A 12 -23.28 2.75 5.17
CA HIS A 12 -23.65 3.82 6.07
C HIS A 12 -24.69 3.35 7.09
N ASN A 13 -24.61 3.84 8.32
CA ASN A 13 -25.56 3.53 9.41
C ASN A 13 -25.77 2.02 9.62
N LEU A 14 -24.69 1.23 9.57
CA LEU A 14 -24.76 -0.21 9.80
C LEU A 14 -24.10 -0.55 11.14
N ASP A 15 -24.90 -1.09 12.07
CA ASP A 15 -24.41 -1.42 13.40
C ASP A 15 -23.18 -2.33 13.37
N GLY A 16 -22.13 -1.95 14.11
CA GLY A 16 -20.87 -2.67 14.16
C GLY A 16 -19.90 -2.38 13.01
N LEU A 17 -20.25 -1.51 12.06
CA LEU A 17 -19.35 -0.99 11.04
C LEU A 17 -19.29 0.54 11.08
N GLU A 18 -18.13 1.09 10.75
CA GLU A 18 -17.98 2.52 10.53
C GLU A 18 -18.50 2.88 9.13
N ASP A 19 -18.97 4.12 8.95
CA ASP A 19 -19.38 4.59 7.62
C ASP A 19 -18.15 4.66 6.70
N GLY A 20 -18.26 4.08 5.51
CA GLY A 20 -17.12 4.02 4.59
C GLY A 20 -17.27 3.09 3.41
N LEU A 21 -16.15 2.88 2.71
CA LEU A 21 -16.05 1.93 1.62
C LEU A 21 -15.47 0.61 2.13
N TYR A 22 -16.11 -0.49 1.75
CA TYR A 22 -15.69 -1.84 2.11
C TYR A 22 -15.60 -2.72 0.87
N ARG A 23 -14.55 -3.52 0.78
CA ARG A 23 -14.43 -4.58 -0.23
C ARG A 23 -14.84 -5.92 0.35
N VAL A 24 -15.61 -6.70 -0.41
CA VAL A 24 -15.91 -8.10 -0.09
C VAL A 24 -14.68 -8.95 -0.37
N LEU A 25 -14.08 -9.56 0.65
CA LEU A 25 -12.90 -10.41 0.51
C LEU A 25 -13.22 -11.90 0.40
N GLN A 26 -14.34 -12.34 0.98
CA GLN A 26 -14.76 -13.74 0.95
C GLN A 26 -16.22 -13.89 1.34
N LEU A 27 -16.88 -14.87 0.74
CA LEU A 27 -18.24 -15.30 1.09
C LEU A 27 -18.18 -16.77 1.53
N TYR A 28 -18.64 -17.04 2.74
CA TYR A 28 -18.76 -18.38 3.31
C TYR A 28 -20.25 -18.74 3.34
N THR A 29 -20.72 -19.39 2.26
CA THR A 29 -22.16 -19.57 2.02
C THR A 29 -22.82 -20.54 2.99
N LYS A 30 -22.10 -21.52 3.54
CA LYS A 30 -22.66 -22.48 4.50
C LYS A 30 -22.84 -21.85 5.87
N GLU A 31 -21.89 -20.99 6.24
CA GLU A 31 -21.85 -20.31 7.52
C GLU A 31 -22.61 -18.97 7.51
N HIS A 32 -23.15 -18.55 6.36
CA HIS A 32 -23.80 -17.25 6.16
C HIS A 32 -22.90 -16.07 6.57
N ILE A 33 -21.61 -16.13 6.24
CA ILE A 33 -20.63 -15.09 6.61
C ILE A 33 -20.12 -14.36 5.38
N VAL A 34 -19.99 -13.03 5.49
CA VAL A 34 -19.19 -12.19 4.59
C VAL A 34 -18.00 -11.60 5.33
N ILE A 35 -16.83 -11.67 4.70
CA ILE A 35 -15.63 -10.98 5.18
C ILE A 35 -15.46 -9.69 4.39
N LEU A 36 -15.43 -8.56 5.10
CA LEU A 36 -15.29 -7.23 4.54
C LEU A 36 -13.92 -6.64 4.88
N PHE A 37 -13.41 -5.76 4.03
CA PHE A 37 -12.16 -5.04 4.27
C PHE A 37 -12.33 -3.54 4.03
N PRO A 38 -12.03 -2.68 5.03
CA PRO A 38 -12.21 -1.24 4.89
C PRO A 38 -11.20 -0.65 3.90
N LEU A 39 -11.70 0.15 2.97
CA LEU A 39 -10.92 0.87 1.97
C LEU A 39 -10.71 2.32 2.44
N LEU A 40 -9.58 2.55 3.10
CA LEU A 40 -9.18 3.88 3.56
C LEU A 40 -8.06 4.46 2.68
N GLU A 41 -8.07 5.77 2.50
CA GLU A 41 -6.97 6.55 1.88
C GLU A 41 -5.79 6.79 2.85
N SER A 42 -5.61 5.88 3.80
CA SER A 42 -4.53 5.88 4.79
C SER A 42 -3.52 4.78 4.51
N LYS A 43 -2.28 4.98 4.97
CA LYS A 43 -1.22 3.94 4.99
C LYS A 43 -1.31 3.04 6.22
N ALA A 44 -2.25 3.30 7.14
CA ALA A 44 -2.46 2.48 8.32
C ALA A 44 -2.91 1.07 7.91
N LEU A 45 -2.33 0.06 8.58
CA LEU A 45 -2.72 -1.33 8.36
C LEU A 45 -4.14 -1.55 8.90
N GLN A 46 -5.00 -2.06 8.03
CA GLN A 46 -6.37 -2.42 8.31
C GLN A 46 -6.50 -3.91 8.57
N ARG A 47 -7.63 -4.28 9.17
CA ARG A 47 -8.03 -5.65 9.46
C ARG A 47 -9.33 -5.97 8.72
N PRO A 48 -9.47 -7.17 8.15
CA PRO A 48 -10.76 -7.66 7.70
C PRO A 48 -11.73 -7.77 8.89
N LEU A 49 -13.02 -7.64 8.57
CA LEU A 49 -14.12 -7.69 9.50
C LEU A 49 -15.06 -8.82 9.10
N LYS A 50 -15.58 -9.54 10.10
CA LYS A 50 -16.60 -10.55 9.92
C LYS A 50 -17.97 -9.92 10.06
N LEU A 51 -18.89 -10.20 9.13
CA LEU A 51 -20.28 -9.80 9.22
C LEU A 51 -21.19 -10.96 8.80
N ASP A 52 -22.38 -11.00 9.38
CA ASP A 52 -23.44 -11.89 8.93
C ASP A 52 -23.91 -11.49 7.52
N PHE A 53 -24.05 -12.47 6.63
CA PHE A 53 -24.41 -12.23 5.24
C PHE A 53 -25.85 -11.76 5.09
N ASP A 54 -26.78 -12.28 5.88
CA ASP A 54 -28.19 -11.91 5.81
C ASP A 54 -28.39 -10.48 6.32
N PHE A 55 -27.69 -10.10 7.39
CA PHE A 55 -27.64 -8.72 7.88
C PHE A 55 -27.05 -7.76 6.83
N PHE A 56 -25.95 -8.14 6.17
CA PHE A 56 -25.38 -7.34 5.09
C PHE A 56 -26.35 -7.22 3.90
N ASN A 57 -27.05 -8.30 3.55
CA ASN A 57 -28.02 -8.32 2.47
C ASN A 57 -29.27 -7.48 2.80
N GLU A 58 -29.71 -7.44 4.06
CA GLU A 58 -30.74 -6.52 4.52
C GLU A 58 -30.31 -5.06 4.34
N ALA A 59 -29.08 -4.71 4.73
CA ALA A 59 -28.53 -3.38 4.52
C ALA A 59 -28.51 -2.96 3.04
N ILE A 60 -28.25 -3.91 2.13
CA ILE A 60 -28.33 -3.66 0.68
C ILE A 60 -29.78 -3.38 0.26
N LYS A 61 -30.76 -4.13 0.79
CA LYS A 61 -32.18 -3.96 0.44
C LYS A 61 -32.75 -2.65 0.96
N THR A 62 -32.34 -2.21 2.15
CA THR A 62 -32.81 -0.96 2.78
C THR A 62 -32.08 0.28 2.25
N GLY A 63 -31.03 0.10 1.45
CA GLY A 63 -30.24 1.19 0.87
C GLY A 63 -29.06 1.63 1.72
N ASN A 64 -28.87 1.06 2.92
CA ASN A 64 -27.74 1.35 3.81
C ASN A 64 -26.39 0.82 3.30
N SER A 65 -26.40 -0.02 2.26
CA SER A 65 -25.21 -0.51 1.56
C SER A 65 -25.40 -0.41 0.06
N GLU A 66 -24.55 0.38 -0.61
CA GLU A 66 -24.66 0.64 -2.03
C GLU A 66 -23.41 0.21 -2.80
N LEU A 67 -23.60 -0.49 -3.92
CA LEU A 67 -22.51 -0.88 -4.80
C LEU A 67 -21.78 0.36 -5.35
N ARG A 68 -20.44 0.31 -5.37
CA ARG A 68 -19.56 1.36 -5.88
C ARG A 68 -18.40 0.77 -6.67
N SER A 69 -17.91 1.54 -7.64
CA SER A 69 -16.62 1.29 -8.27
C SER A 69 -15.49 1.78 -7.37
N TYR A 70 -14.36 1.07 -7.42
CA TYR A 70 -13.12 1.51 -6.77
C TYR A 70 -12.00 1.57 -7.80
N GLU A 71 -11.46 2.76 -8.03
CA GLU A 71 -10.43 2.97 -9.03
C GLU A 71 -9.10 2.35 -8.58
N LEU A 72 -8.57 1.46 -9.41
CA LEU A 72 -7.23 0.91 -9.21
C LEU A 72 -6.18 1.90 -9.74
N PRO A 73 -5.03 2.03 -9.07
CA PRO A 73 -3.92 2.81 -9.60
C PRO A 73 -3.53 2.37 -11.01
N TYR A 74 -3.32 3.33 -11.91
CA TYR A 74 -3.04 3.08 -13.33
C TYR A 74 -1.92 2.05 -13.59
N TYR A 75 -0.88 2.02 -12.74
CA TYR A 75 0.23 1.06 -12.90
C TYR A 75 -0.17 -0.41 -12.68
N GLN A 76 -1.33 -0.68 -12.08
CA GLN A 76 -1.86 -2.05 -11.92
C GLN A 76 -2.65 -2.52 -13.13
N LEU A 77 -3.05 -1.59 -14.01
CA LEU A 77 -3.83 -1.83 -15.21
C LEU A 77 -2.94 -1.97 -16.48
N GLN A 78 -1.62 -1.99 -16.31
CA GLN A 78 -0.67 -2.14 -17.42
C GLN A 78 -0.59 -3.60 -17.87
N SER A 79 -0.37 -3.83 -19.16
CA SER A 79 -0.04 -5.17 -19.68
C SER A 79 1.25 -5.68 -19.04
N GLU A 80 1.39 -6.99 -18.86
CA GLU A 80 2.61 -7.56 -18.29
C GLU A 80 3.85 -7.21 -19.12
N ASP A 81 3.70 -7.13 -20.45
CA ASP A 81 4.78 -6.76 -21.38
C ASP A 81 5.30 -5.33 -21.18
N ASP A 82 4.47 -4.44 -20.64
CA ASP A 82 4.82 -3.04 -20.37
C ASP A 82 5.48 -2.85 -18.99
N ILE A 83 5.48 -3.88 -18.15
CA ILE A 83 6.04 -3.83 -16.79
C ILE A 83 7.51 -4.24 -16.85
N SER A 84 8.39 -3.38 -16.33
CA SER A 84 9.82 -3.72 -16.27
C SER A 84 10.05 -5.04 -15.53
N GLY A 85 10.93 -5.91 -16.04
CA GLY A 85 11.23 -7.20 -15.39
C GLY A 85 11.65 -7.06 -13.92
N SER A 86 12.35 -5.98 -13.57
CA SER A 86 12.71 -5.67 -12.17
C SER A 86 11.49 -5.47 -11.25
N TYR A 87 10.37 -5.00 -11.77
CA TYR A 87 9.13 -4.79 -11.02
C TYR A 87 8.33 -6.10 -10.91
N LEU A 88 8.34 -6.92 -11.96
CA LEU A 88 7.75 -8.26 -11.94
C LEU A 88 8.41 -9.15 -10.89
N VAL A 89 9.75 -9.17 -10.83
CA VAL A 89 10.48 -9.91 -9.80
C VAL A 89 10.04 -9.50 -8.39
N LYS A 90 9.96 -8.19 -8.12
CA LYS A 90 9.51 -7.67 -6.81
C LYS A 90 8.06 -8.01 -6.49
N ARG A 91 7.16 -7.96 -7.49
CA ARG A 91 5.75 -8.36 -7.35
C ARG A 91 5.68 -9.83 -6.94
N ASP A 92 6.40 -10.69 -7.65
CA ASP A 92 6.36 -12.13 -7.46
C ASP A 92 6.99 -12.55 -6.13
N GLU A 93 8.12 -11.95 -5.75
CA GLU A 93 8.72 -12.11 -4.41
C GLU A 93 7.73 -11.74 -3.31
N LYS A 94 7.00 -10.64 -3.47
CA LYS A 94 6.01 -10.19 -2.49
C LYS A 94 4.78 -11.10 -2.47
N TYR A 95 4.36 -11.62 -3.62
CA TYR A 95 3.25 -12.57 -3.71
C TYR A 95 3.60 -13.89 -3.03
N ARG A 96 4.83 -14.40 -3.20
CA ARG A 96 5.33 -15.61 -2.52
C ARG A 96 5.24 -15.53 -0.99
N LEU A 97 5.32 -14.34 -0.40
CA LEU A 97 5.17 -14.17 1.05
C LEU A 97 3.77 -14.48 1.56
N ILE A 98 2.75 -14.31 0.71
CA ILE A 98 1.33 -14.42 1.11
C ILE A 98 0.59 -15.54 0.38
N SER A 99 1.16 -16.12 -0.67
CA SER A 99 0.48 -17.07 -1.56
C SER A 99 -0.07 -18.28 -0.81
N GLU A 100 0.69 -18.84 0.13
CA GLU A 100 0.24 -19.98 0.95
C GLU A 100 -0.95 -19.59 1.84
N LEU A 101 -0.87 -18.43 2.50
CA LEU A 101 -1.94 -17.91 3.35
C LEU A 101 -3.23 -17.64 2.56
N VAL A 102 -3.13 -16.94 1.42
CA VAL A 102 -4.33 -16.57 0.64
C VAL A 102 -4.90 -17.74 -0.17
N SER A 103 -4.13 -18.83 -0.33
CA SER A 103 -4.61 -20.06 -0.96
C SER A 103 -5.45 -20.93 -0.02
N ASP A 104 -5.31 -20.77 1.30
CA ASP A 104 -6.14 -21.45 2.29
C ASP A 104 -7.53 -20.79 2.34
N PRO A 105 -8.61 -21.50 1.97
CA PRO A 105 -9.97 -20.95 1.98
C PRO A 105 -10.45 -20.49 3.36
N TYR A 106 -9.90 -21.04 4.44
CA TYR A 106 -10.29 -20.73 5.82
C TYR A 106 -9.38 -19.70 6.48
N PHE A 107 -8.33 -19.24 5.80
CA PHE A 107 -7.37 -18.29 6.35
C PHE A 107 -8.05 -17.00 6.84
N LEU A 108 -8.92 -16.40 6.03
CA LEU A 108 -9.61 -15.16 6.38
C LEU A 108 -10.54 -15.36 7.59
N LEU A 109 -11.30 -16.46 7.61
CA LEU A 109 -12.16 -16.80 8.74
C LEU A 109 -11.36 -16.99 10.03
N ASN A 110 -10.29 -17.77 9.98
CA ASN A 110 -9.40 -17.99 11.12
C ASN A 110 -8.75 -16.67 11.59
N LEU A 111 -8.39 -15.78 10.66
CA LEU A 111 -7.77 -14.49 10.97
C LEU A 111 -8.72 -13.55 11.72
N VAL A 112 -9.99 -13.48 11.33
CA VAL A 112 -10.99 -12.60 11.98
C VAL A 112 -11.50 -13.20 13.29
N GLU A 113 -11.58 -14.52 13.42
CA GLU A 113 -12.04 -15.19 14.64
C GLU A 113 -10.97 -15.28 15.72
N GLN A 114 -9.70 -15.36 15.31
CA GLN A 114 -8.57 -15.43 16.23
C GLN A 114 -7.56 -14.31 15.96
N PRO A 115 -7.87 -13.03 16.23
CA PRO A 115 -6.95 -11.91 15.97
C PRO A 115 -5.62 -12.00 16.72
N ARG A 116 -5.59 -12.76 17.83
CA ARG A 116 -4.40 -13.01 18.66
C ARG A 116 -3.65 -14.29 18.29
N SER A 117 -4.11 -15.01 17.26
CA SER A 117 -3.45 -16.23 16.79
C SER A 117 -2.01 -15.94 16.38
N LYS A 118 -1.12 -16.88 16.69
CA LYS A 118 0.29 -16.83 16.30
C LYS A 118 0.50 -17.28 14.85
N ALA A 119 -0.54 -17.64 14.09
CA ALA A 119 -0.43 -18.16 12.73
C ALA A 119 0.44 -17.27 11.81
N ILE A 120 0.13 -15.97 11.72
CA ILE A 120 0.94 -15.03 10.93
C ILE A 120 2.36 -14.89 11.47
N SER A 121 2.54 -14.93 12.78
CA SER A 121 3.86 -14.84 13.42
C SER A 121 4.72 -16.08 13.14
N ILE A 122 4.12 -17.26 13.09
CA ILE A 122 4.79 -18.51 12.71
C ILE A 122 5.13 -18.47 11.22
N HIS A 123 4.18 -18.07 10.38
CA HIS A 123 4.39 -17.87 8.94
C HIS A 123 5.54 -16.89 8.65
N ALA A 124 5.57 -15.75 9.35
CA ALA A 124 6.63 -14.76 9.23
C ALA A 124 8.01 -15.35 9.51
N LYS A 125 8.14 -16.15 10.57
CA LYS A 125 9.38 -16.83 10.92
C LYS A 125 9.80 -17.85 9.86
N ALA A 126 8.85 -18.64 9.33
CA ALA A 126 9.12 -19.61 8.28
C ALA A 126 9.65 -18.96 6.99
N HIS A 127 9.13 -17.77 6.63
CA HIS A 127 9.58 -16.99 5.48
C HIS A 127 10.73 -16.01 5.78
N ASN A 128 11.37 -16.11 6.95
CA ASN A 128 12.45 -15.21 7.38
C ASN A 128 12.12 -13.71 7.21
N THR A 129 10.90 -13.33 7.59
CA THR A 129 10.40 -11.95 7.47
C THR A 129 9.71 -11.50 8.76
N TYR A 130 9.36 -10.22 8.82
CA TYR A 130 8.66 -9.63 9.96
C TYR A 130 7.14 -9.61 9.72
N VAL A 131 6.36 -9.80 10.78
CA VAL A 131 4.88 -9.88 10.74
C VAL A 131 4.24 -8.70 10.01
N GLN A 132 4.76 -7.48 10.24
CA GLN A 132 4.25 -6.29 9.60
C GLN A 132 4.46 -6.31 8.07
N ASN A 133 5.47 -7.04 7.54
CA ASN A 133 5.69 -7.17 6.10
C ASN A 133 4.59 -7.98 5.44
N ILE A 134 4.22 -9.11 6.06
CA ILE A 134 3.11 -9.94 5.61
C ILE A 134 1.81 -9.14 5.63
N TYR A 135 1.52 -8.43 6.72
CA TYR A 135 0.31 -7.61 6.78
C TYR A 135 0.31 -6.46 5.77
N ARG A 136 1.46 -5.85 5.48
CA ARG A 136 1.57 -4.87 4.39
C ARG A 136 1.24 -5.50 3.04
N ALA A 137 1.77 -6.68 2.74
CA ALA A 137 1.47 -7.40 1.50
C ALA A 137 -0.02 -7.79 1.42
N LEU A 138 -0.58 -8.38 2.48
CA LEU A 138 -2.00 -8.73 2.56
C LEU A 138 -2.91 -7.50 2.40
N ASN A 139 -2.61 -6.38 3.07
CA ASN A 139 -3.38 -5.15 2.95
C ASN A 139 -3.38 -4.60 1.52
N LEU A 140 -2.24 -4.62 0.84
CA LEU A 140 -2.16 -4.24 -0.57
C LEU A 140 -3.00 -5.19 -1.44
N TYR A 141 -2.87 -6.49 -1.22
CA TYR A 141 -3.60 -7.53 -1.93
C TYR A 141 -5.12 -7.34 -1.78
N TRP A 142 -5.61 -7.19 -0.55
CA TRP A 142 -7.03 -6.96 -0.26
C TRP A 142 -7.53 -5.60 -0.76
N LYS A 143 -6.78 -4.52 -0.56
CA LYS A 143 -7.19 -3.18 -1.00
C LYS A 143 -7.45 -3.13 -2.50
N TYR A 144 -6.60 -3.77 -3.30
CA TYR A 144 -6.63 -3.72 -4.75
C TYR A 144 -7.24 -4.97 -5.43
N GLY A 145 -8.06 -5.74 -4.71
CA GLY A 145 -8.93 -6.73 -5.34
C GLY A 145 -8.35 -8.14 -5.50
N GLN A 146 -7.42 -8.54 -4.64
CA GLN A 146 -6.88 -9.91 -4.57
C GLN A 146 -6.21 -10.39 -5.86
N GLU A 147 -5.55 -9.48 -6.57
CA GLU A 147 -4.79 -9.78 -7.79
C GLU A 147 -3.28 -9.71 -7.53
N ARG A 148 -2.47 -10.45 -8.30
CA ARG A 148 -0.99 -10.38 -8.17
C ARG A 148 -0.47 -8.96 -8.41
N ASN A 149 -1.05 -8.26 -9.39
CA ASN A 149 -0.68 -6.89 -9.73
C ASN A 149 -0.98 -5.87 -8.63
N ALA A 150 -1.80 -6.23 -7.62
CA ALA A 150 -1.96 -5.44 -6.40
C ALA A 150 -0.62 -5.16 -5.69
N LEU A 151 0.34 -6.06 -5.86
CA LEU A 151 1.64 -6.04 -5.19
C LEU A 151 2.73 -5.33 -5.99
N LEU A 152 2.40 -4.77 -7.17
CA LEU A 152 3.35 -4.00 -7.97
C LEU A 152 3.90 -2.80 -7.17
N PRO A 153 5.21 -2.50 -7.28
CA PRO A 153 5.80 -1.35 -6.61
C PRO A 153 5.22 -0.01 -7.09
N SER A 154 4.81 0.84 -6.15
CA SER A 154 4.24 2.17 -6.43
C SER A 154 5.30 3.27 -6.67
N TYR A 155 6.42 2.95 -7.34
CA TYR A 155 7.53 3.89 -7.51
C TYR A 155 7.18 5.15 -8.30
N LYS A 156 6.10 5.15 -9.09
CA LYS A 156 5.55 6.38 -9.70
C LYS A 156 5.18 7.45 -8.64
N ASN A 157 4.84 7.04 -7.43
CA ASN A 157 4.57 7.92 -6.29
C ASN A 157 5.83 8.25 -5.48
N SER A 158 7.00 7.79 -5.92
CA SER A 158 8.28 7.93 -5.23
C SER A 158 9.24 8.83 -6.01
N GLY A 159 10.19 9.45 -5.30
CA GLY A 159 11.33 10.15 -5.92
C GLY A 159 11.19 11.67 -6.03
N GLY A 160 9.97 12.23 -5.99
CA GLY A 160 9.79 13.70 -6.04
C GLY A 160 10.49 14.34 -7.24
N ARG A 161 10.62 13.61 -8.36
CA ARG A 161 11.31 14.08 -9.56
C ARG A 161 10.64 15.37 -10.03
N GLY A 162 11.39 16.47 -10.07
CA GLY A 162 10.89 17.80 -10.43
C GLY A 162 10.23 18.61 -9.29
N LYS A 163 10.03 18.04 -8.10
CA LYS A 163 9.52 18.78 -6.92
C LYS A 163 10.67 19.16 -5.99
N SER A 164 10.86 20.47 -5.78
CA SER A 164 11.81 20.97 -4.77
C SER A 164 11.36 20.51 -3.37
N ARG A 165 12.28 19.89 -2.62
CA ARG A 165 12.05 19.56 -1.21
C ARG A 165 12.37 20.78 -0.36
N VAL A 166 11.41 21.25 0.44
CA VAL A 166 11.66 22.28 1.46
C VAL A 166 12.72 21.75 2.43
N ALA A 167 13.77 22.54 2.67
CA ALA A 167 14.80 22.20 3.65
C ALA A 167 14.26 22.49 5.06
N GLY A 168 14.49 21.58 6.01
CA GLY A 168 14.24 21.85 7.42
C GLY A 168 15.36 22.69 8.05
N VAL A 169 15.25 22.95 9.35
CA VAL A 169 16.27 23.67 10.14
C VAL A 169 17.58 22.87 10.17
N ALA A 170 17.50 21.55 10.37
CA ALA A 170 18.67 20.67 10.34
C ALA A 170 19.21 20.48 8.91
N LYS A 171 20.54 20.52 8.77
CA LYS A 171 21.25 20.27 7.50
C LYS A 171 20.88 18.91 6.91
N ARG A 172 20.61 18.87 5.61
CA ARG A 172 20.42 17.63 4.85
C ARG A 172 21.77 17.01 4.44
N GLY A 173 21.83 15.69 4.44
CA GLY A 173 23.02 14.92 4.04
C GLY A 173 23.56 14.04 5.18
N SER A 174 24.68 13.36 4.94
CA SER A 174 25.36 12.60 5.99
C SER A 174 25.96 13.56 7.03
N PRO A 175 25.83 13.28 8.33
CA PRO A 175 26.57 14.02 9.35
C PRO A 175 28.08 13.89 9.10
N ILE A 176 28.80 14.97 9.35
CA ILE A 176 30.26 14.98 9.26
C ILE A 176 30.78 14.19 10.47
N GLN A 177 31.52 13.11 10.23
CA GLN A 177 32.22 12.39 11.29
C GLN A 177 33.67 12.86 11.34
N LEU A 178 34.07 13.48 12.44
CA LEU A 178 35.47 13.82 12.71
C LEU A 178 36.11 12.71 13.55
N SER A 179 37.35 12.38 13.24
CA SER A 179 38.14 11.38 13.95
C SER A 179 38.73 11.89 15.27
N SER A 180 38.80 13.22 15.47
CA SER A 180 39.32 13.84 16.68
C SER A 180 38.18 14.46 17.52
N PRO A 181 37.98 14.04 18.79
CA PRO A 181 36.90 14.54 19.65
C PRO A 181 37.00 16.03 20.03
N SER A 182 38.15 16.65 19.83
CA SER A 182 38.47 18.00 20.33
C SER A 182 38.11 19.12 19.34
N ILE A 183 37.65 18.79 18.15
CA ILE A 183 37.32 19.76 17.10
C ILE A 183 35.80 19.88 17.03
N GLU A 184 35.28 21.07 17.31
CA GLU A 184 33.86 21.37 17.09
C GLU A 184 33.55 21.32 15.60
N VAL A 185 32.52 20.55 15.23
CA VAL A 185 32.07 20.43 13.84
C VAL A 185 31.39 21.75 13.44
N PRO A 186 31.86 22.45 12.38
CA PRO A 186 31.16 23.63 11.88
C PRO A 186 29.73 23.27 11.47
N GLU A 187 28.76 24.09 11.90
CA GLU A 187 27.37 23.89 11.51
C GLU A 187 27.21 24.13 10.01
N GLY A 188 26.87 23.07 9.26
CA GLY A 188 26.67 23.21 7.83
C GLY A 188 25.29 23.75 7.51
N VAL A 189 25.21 24.61 6.49
CA VAL A 189 23.96 25.29 6.11
C VAL A 189 23.27 24.55 4.95
N ASN A 190 21.94 24.54 4.94
CA ASN A 190 21.16 24.08 3.80
C ASN A 190 21.12 25.14 2.69
N THR A 191 21.22 24.71 1.44
CA THR A 191 21.06 25.59 0.27
C THR A 191 19.69 26.27 0.27
N THR A 192 19.68 27.61 0.25
CA THR A 192 18.48 28.45 0.17
C THR A 192 18.02 28.64 -1.28
N GLU A 193 16.83 29.21 -1.49
CA GLU A 193 16.37 29.57 -2.85
C GLU A 193 17.25 30.64 -3.49
N HIS A 194 17.81 31.56 -2.69
CA HIS A 194 18.75 32.57 -3.19
C HIS A 194 20.03 31.92 -3.75
N ASP A 195 20.59 30.94 -3.01
CA ASP A 195 21.80 30.21 -3.44
C ASP A 195 21.56 29.46 -4.75
N LYS A 196 20.36 28.90 -4.95
CA LYS A 196 19.99 28.22 -6.21
C LYS A 196 20.01 29.17 -7.40
N VAL A 197 19.53 30.39 -7.23
CA VAL A 197 19.59 31.42 -8.29
C VAL A 197 21.04 31.75 -8.65
N LEU A 198 21.92 31.86 -7.64
CA LEU A 198 23.35 32.06 -7.87
C LEU A 198 23.98 30.88 -8.61
N PHE A 199 23.66 29.64 -8.24
CA PHE A 199 24.16 28.45 -8.93
C PHE A 199 23.69 28.37 -10.39
N LEU A 200 22.43 28.68 -10.67
CA LEU A 200 21.90 28.70 -12.05
C LEU A 200 22.55 29.80 -12.88
N LYS A 201 22.88 30.95 -12.28
CA LYS A 201 23.59 32.04 -12.95
C LYS A 201 25.05 31.69 -13.25
N ALA A 202 25.71 30.98 -12.33
CA ALA A 202 27.10 30.55 -12.48
C ALA A 202 27.27 29.33 -13.41
N TYR A 203 26.29 28.42 -13.40
CA TYR A 203 26.25 27.21 -14.21
C TYR A 203 24.93 27.13 -14.96
N PRO A 204 24.77 27.92 -16.05
CA PRO A 204 23.60 27.80 -16.90
C PRO A 204 23.52 26.38 -17.47
N PRO A 205 22.32 25.81 -17.62
CA PRO A 205 22.16 24.48 -18.19
C PRO A 205 22.78 24.44 -19.59
N HIS A 206 23.74 23.55 -19.79
CA HIS A 206 24.30 23.27 -21.11
C HIS A 206 23.17 22.71 -21.99
N GLU A 207 22.82 23.42 -23.07
CA GLU A 207 22.09 22.79 -24.17
C GLU A 207 22.97 21.67 -24.72
N PRO A 208 22.45 20.44 -24.86
CA PRO A 208 23.18 19.41 -25.58
C PRO A 208 23.32 19.89 -27.01
N THR A 209 24.52 20.34 -27.39
CA THR A 209 24.85 20.62 -28.78
C THR A 209 24.69 19.33 -29.55
N GLY A 210 23.57 19.21 -30.25
CA GLY A 210 23.27 18.10 -31.13
C GLY A 210 24.39 17.96 -32.16
N ARG A 211 25.11 16.85 -32.09
CA ARG A 211 25.73 16.21 -33.25
C ARG A 211 25.45 14.71 -33.15
N TYR A 212 24.24 14.34 -33.58
CA TYR A 212 24.08 13.08 -34.27
C TYR A 212 24.57 13.30 -35.70
N CYS A 213 25.74 12.77 -36.01
CA CYS A 213 26.16 12.36 -37.35
C CYS A 213 26.84 11.01 -37.16
#